data_AF-A0A1N7BUH1-F1
#
_entry.id   AF-A0A1N7BUH1-F1
#
_cell.length_a   1.000
_cell.length_b   1.000
_cell.length_c   1.000
_cell.angle_alpha   90.00
_cell.angle_beta   90.00
_cell.angle_gamma   90.00
#
_symmetry.space_group_name_H-M   'P 1'
#
loop_
_entity.id
_entity.type
_entity.pdbx_description
1 polymer ?
#
loop_
_entity_poly.entity_id
_entity_poly.type
_entity_poly.pdbx_seq_one_letter_code
_entity_poly.pdbx_strand_id
1 'polypeptide(L)'
;LIDVVRLQKAGERDAAHDIFDAHLPLMRYEQQQGVGLAVRKYTMMKRGILASDAQRKPGSAISAAAKAEVDYLLARVAKTDPRAKV
;
A
#
# COMPACT_ATOMS: atom_id res chain seq x y z
N LEU A 1 5.33 -7.42 -0.44
CA LEU A 1 4.76 -8.79 -0.36
C LEU A 1 5.71 -9.89 -0.85
N ILE A 2 7.01 -9.62 -0.99
CA ILE A 2 8.00 -10.68 -1.29
C ILE A 2 7.95 -11.76 -0.20
N ASP A 3 7.74 -11.36 1.07
CA ASP A 3 7.62 -12.29 2.19
C ASP A 3 6.42 -13.23 2.09
N VAL A 4 5.27 -12.79 1.58
CA VAL A 4 4.12 -13.68 1.36
C VAL A 4 4.50 -14.82 0.42
N VAL A 5 5.17 -14.50 -0.70
CA VAL A 5 5.62 -15.51 -1.67
C VAL A 5 6.70 -16.42 -1.05
N ARG A 6 7.64 -15.85 -0.31
CA ARG A 6 8.70 -16.61 0.39
C ARG A 6 8.11 -17.62 1.38
N LEU A 7 7.18 -17.18 2.23
CA LEU A 7 6.55 -18.01 3.25
C LEU A 7 5.66 -19.10 2.63
N GLN A 8 4.89 -18.77 1.59
CA GLN A 8 4.14 -19.78 0.84
C GLN A 8 5.05 -20.87 0.25
N LYS A 9 6.19 -20.49 -0.34
CA LYS A 9 7.18 -21.45 -0.85
C LYS A 9 7.84 -22.30 0.24
N ALA A 10 7.93 -21.78 1.46
CA ALA A 10 8.46 -22.50 2.62
C ALA A 10 7.42 -23.42 3.29
N GLY A 11 6.15 -23.43 2.82
CA GLY A 11 5.07 -24.16 3.45
C GLY A 11 4.51 -23.50 4.72
N GLU A 12 4.95 -22.28 5.04
CA GLU A 12 4.53 -21.50 6.21
C GLU A 12 3.21 -20.76 5.91
N ARG A 13 2.14 -21.52 5.70
CA ARG A 13 0.85 -21.01 5.21
C ARG A 13 0.27 -19.92 6.10
N ASP A 14 0.18 -20.15 7.42
CA ASP A 14 -0.46 -19.21 8.34
C ASP A 14 0.31 -17.90 8.42
N ALA A 15 1.65 -17.95 8.56
CA ALA A 15 2.49 -16.75 8.55
C ALA A 15 2.38 -15.97 7.22
N ALA A 16 2.22 -16.65 6.09
CA ALA A 16 1.98 -15.99 4.81
C ALA A 16 0.62 -15.26 4.78
N HIS A 17 -0.42 -15.90 5.33
CA HIS A 17 -1.74 -15.30 5.46
C HIS A 17 -1.76 -14.12 6.43
N ASP A 18 -1.05 -14.20 7.57
CA ASP A 18 -0.94 -13.10 8.53
C ASP A 18 -0.39 -11.82 7.89
N ILE A 19 0.67 -11.95 7.09
CA ILE A 19 1.24 -10.80 6.35
C ILE A 19 0.26 -10.32 5.27
N PHE A 20 -0.36 -11.24 4.52
CA PHE A 20 -1.30 -10.88 3.46
C PHE A 20 -2.51 -10.13 4.01
N ASP A 21 -3.15 -10.64 5.06
CA ASP A 21 -4.35 -10.09 5.67
C ASP A 21 -4.08 -8.72 6.30
N ALA A 22 -2.91 -8.53 6.91
CA ALA A 22 -2.48 -7.21 7.40
C ALA A 22 -2.42 -6.16 6.28
N HIS A 23 -1.97 -6.55 5.08
CA HIS A 23 -1.83 -5.65 3.92
C HIS A 23 -3.10 -5.55 3.07
N LEU A 24 -4.05 -6.47 3.22
CA LEU A 24 -5.21 -6.62 2.35
C LEU A 24 -6.08 -5.36 2.25
N PRO A 25 -6.36 -4.61 3.33
CA PRO A 25 -7.13 -3.37 3.22
C PRO A 25 -6.47 -2.33 2.31
N LEU A 26 -5.14 -2.13 2.44
CA LEU A 26 -4.39 -1.19 1.61
C LEU A 26 -4.32 -1.68 0.16
N MET A 27 -4.05 -2.97 -0.07
CA MET A 27 -4.07 -3.56 -1.40
C MET A 27 -5.42 -3.38 -2.09
N ARG A 28 -6.52 -3.62 -1.37
CA ARG A 28 -7.87 -3.50 -1.92
C ARG A 28 -8.19 -2.05 -2.31
N TYR A 29 -7.79 -1.09 -1.49
CA TYR A 29 -7.95 0.34 -1.76
C TYR A 29 -7.14 0.76 -2.99
N GLU A 30 -5.89 0.30 -3.10
CA GLU A 30 -5.04 0.52 -4.27
C GLU A 30 -5.59 -0.17 -5.55
N GLN A 31 -6.31 -1.28 -5.41
CA GLN A 31 -6.90 -2.05 -6.51
C GLN A 31 -8.29 -1.52 -6.94
N GLN A 32 -8.44 -0.19 -7.00
CA GLN A 32 -9.62 0.49 -7.53
C GLN A 32 -9.30 1.14 -8.88
N GLN A 33 -10.18 0.98 -9.87
CA GLN A 33 -10.02 1.61 -11.18
C GLN A 33 -10.07 3.13 -11.05
N GLY A 34 -9.20 3.83 -11.78
CA GLY A 34 -9.04 5.29 -11.73
C GLY A 34 -8.22 5.80 -10.54
N VAL A 35 -8.45 5.28 -9.33
CA VAL A 35 -7.82 5.78 -8.09
C VAL A 35 -6.46 5.13 -7.81
N GLY A 36 -6.29 3.86 -8.21
CA GLY A 36 -5.15 3.04 -7.79
C GLY A 36 -3.78 3.60 -8.13
N LEU A 37 -3.62 4.24 -9.29
CA LEU A 37 -2.34 4.85 -9.67
C LEU A 37 -1.99 6.04 -8.76
N ALA A 38 -2.98 6.83 -8.36
CA ALA A 38 -2.79 7.97 -7.46
C ALA A 38 -2.32 7.49 -6.08
N VAL A 39 -2.93 6.43 -5.57
CA VAL A 39 -2.56 5.78 -4.30
C VAL A 39 -1.14 5.24 -4.34
N ARG A 40 -0.76 4.51 -5.41
CA ARG A 40 0.61 3.99 -5.59
C ARG A 40 1.65 5.11 -5.56
N LYS A 41 1.43 6.15 -6.36
CA LYS A 41 2.35 7.28 -6.46
C LYS A 41 2.48 8.02 -5.13
N TYR A 42 1.38 8.23 -4.41
CA TYR A 42 1.38 8.84 -3.08
C TYR A 42 2.16 7.99 -2.06
N THR A 43 1.91 6.68 -2.02
CA THR A 43 2.64 5.76 -1.13
C THR A 43 4.14 5.72 -1.45
N MET A 44 4.53 5.68 -2.73
CA MET A 44 5.93 5.74 -3.15
C MET A 44 6.60 7.07 -2.79
N MET A 45 5.86 8.18 -2.91
CA MET A 45 6.34 9.51 -2.51
C MET A 45 6.56 9.59 -0.99
N LYS A 46 5.59 9.14 -0.18
CA LYS A 46 5.71 9.02 1.30
C LYS A 46 6.93 8.21 1.72
N ARG A 47 7.26 7.15 0.96
CA ARG A 47 8.44 6.31 1.20
C ARG A 47 9.76 6.91 0.69
N GLY A 48 9.75 8.12 0.14
CA GLY A 48 10.94 8.77 -0.42
C GLY A 48 11.45 8.16 -1.74
N ILE A 49 10.67 7.29 -2.38
CA ILE A 49 11.04 6.65 -3.66
C ILE A 49 10.77 7.59 -4.84
N LEU A 50 9.72 8.40 -4.74
CA LEU A 50 9.38 9.43 -5.72
C LEU A 50 9.42 10.82 -5.08
N ALA A 51 9.86 11.82 -5.85
CA ALA A 51 9.79 13.21 -5.41
C ALA A 51 8.37 13.81 -5.48
N SER A 52 7.45 13.19 -6.24
CA SER A 52 6.08 13.70 -6.43
C SER A 52 5.08 12.60 -6.79
N ASP A 53 3.86 12.73 -6.24
CA ASP A 53 2.71 11.88 -6.54
C ASP A 53 1.93 12.29 -7.81
N ALA A 54 2.28 13.41 -8.45
CA ALA A 54 1.53 14.01 -9.56
C ALA A 54 1.39 13.10 -10.79
N GLN A 55 0.21 13.07 -11.41
CA GLN A 55 -0.04 12.34 -12.65
C GLN A 55 -0.19 13.30 -13.84
N ARG A 56 0.17 12.82 -15.05
CA ARG A 56 -0.15 13.56 -16.29
C ARG A 56 -1.62 13.34 -16.65
N LYS A 57 -2.22 14.32 -17.32
CA LYS A 57 -3.60 14.20 -17.83
C LYS A 57 -3.72 13.00 -18.78
N PRO A 58 -4.84 12.26 -18.77
CA PRO A 58 -6.08 12.53 -18.04
C PRO A 58 -6.14 12.00 -16.59
N GLY A 59 -5.02 11.64 -15.97
CA GLY A 59 -4.98 11.16 -14.58
C GLY A 59 -5.37 12.23 -13.54
N SER A 60 -6.04 11.82 -12.47
CA SER A 60 -6.44 12.68 -11.36
C SER A 60 -5.42 12.70 -10.22
N ALA A 61 -5.36 13.82 -9.51
CA ALA A 61 -4.63 13.91 -8.25
C ALA A 61 -5.39 13.18 -7.14
N ILE A 62 -4.67 12.61 -6.18
CA ILE A 62 -5.28 12.04 -4.99
C ILE A 62 -5.82 13.15 -4.07
N SER A 63 -7.07 13.03 -3.65
CA SER A 63 -7.73 14.01 -2.78
C SER A 63 -7.14 13.99 -1.37
N ALA A 64 -7.35 15.09 -0.61
CA ALA A 64 -6.92 15.15 0.79
C ALA A 64 -7.59 14.05 1.65
N ALA A 65 -8.87 13.76 1.41
CA ALA A 65 -9.58 12.68 2.10
C ALA A 65 -8.95 11.31 1.80
N ALA A 66 -8.67 11.01 0.53
CA ALA A 66 -8.02 9.76 0.14
C ALA A 66 -6.59 9.65 0.72
N LYS A 67 -5.84 10.75 0.81
CA LYS A 67 -4.53 10.77 1.49
C LYS A 67 -4.67 10.36 2.96
N ALA A 68 -5.65 10.91 3.67
CA ALA A 68 -5.90 10.58 5.08
C ALA A 68 -6.31 9.11 5.28
N GLU A 69 -7.15 8.57 4.38
CA GLU A 69 -7.53 7.16 4.39
C GLU A 69 -6.33 6.24 4.15
N VAL A 70 -5.49 6.54 3.16
CA VAL A 70 -4.25 5.79 2.88
C VAL A 70 -3.28 5.88 4.06
N ASP A 71 -3.11 7.06 4.66
CA ASP A 71 -2.25 7.25 5.84
C ASP A 71 -2.76 6.40 7.03
N TYR A 72 -4.07 6.34 7.25
CA TYR A 72 -4.67 5.48 8.27
C TYR A 72 -4.39 3.99 8.00
N LEU A 73 -4.53 3.53 6.77
CA LEU A 73 -4.24 2.15 6.40
C LEU A 73 -2.75 1.81 6.57
N LEU A 74 -1.84 2.70 6.15
CA LEU A 74 -0.41 2.55 6.35
C LEU A 74 -0.05 2.47 7.84
N ALA A 75 -0.65 3.33 8.68
CA ALA A 75 -0.46 3.29 10.13
C ALA A 75 -0.94 1.97 10.76
N ARG A 76 -2.01 1.36 10.23
CA ARG A 76 -2.46 0.02 10.65
C ARG A 76 -1.49 -1.07 10.21
N VAL A 77 -1.04 -1.05 8.96
CA VAL A 77 -0.05 -2.01 8.44
C VAL A 77 1.24 -1.92 9.26
N ALA A 78 1.68 -0.72 9.64
CA ALA A 78 2.89 -0.47 10.43
C ALA A 78 2.89 -1.15 11.81
N LYS A 79 1.74 -1.58 12.32
CA LYS A 79 1.64 -2.37 13.56
C LYS A 79 2.14 -3.81 13.39
N THR A 80 2.07 -4.35 12.17
CA THR A 80 2.48 -5.72 11.84
C THR A 80 3.73 -5.74 10.96
N ASP A 81 3.84 -4.81 10.02
CA ASP A 81 5.00 -4.66 9.13
C ASP A 81 5.63 -3.25 9.28
N PRO A 82 6.75 -3.12 10.00
CA PRO A 82 7.35 -1.81 10.29
C PRO A 82 7.84 -1.06 9.04
N ARG A 83 7.96 -1.73 7.88
CA ARG A 83 8.35 -1.09 6.62
C ARG A 83 7.26 -0.16 6.06
N ALA A 84 6.03 -0.25 6.57
CA ALA A 84 4.94 0.67 6.26
C ALA A 84 4.97 1.96 7.09
N LYS A 85 5.90 2.10 8.04
CA LYS A 85 6.09 3.35 8.79
C LYS A 85 6.71 4.41 7.86
N VAL A 86 5.92 5.44 7.54
CA VAL A 86 6.27 6.55 6.65
C VAL A 86 5.88 7.89 7.24
#